data_AF-A0A9D8DCN1-F1
#
_entry.id   AF-A0A9D8DCN1-F1
#
_cell.length_a   1.000
_cell.length_b   1.000
_cell.length_c   1.000
_cell.angle_alpha   90.00
_cell.angle_beta   90.00
_cell.angle_gamma   90.00
#
_symmetry.space_group_name_H-M   'P 1'
#
loop_
_entity.id
_entity.type
_entity.pdbx_description
1 polymer ?
#
loop_
_entity_poly.entity_id
_entity_poly.type
_entity_poly.pdbx_seq_one_letter_code
_entity_poly.pdbx_strand_id
1 'polypeptide(L)'
;MIELLQAAPAPLLALGTEYYLFGGAGLISLAAFVGLILVPALGAYGRPWEKFAAGFLSLFVLAALVIAGLILGLAVFYNWDAVSAWF
;
A
#
# COMPACT_ATOMS: atom_id res chain seq x y z
N MET A 1 12.05 -19.23 -10.50
CA MET A 1 12.40 -17.81 -10.30
C MET A 1 12.94 -17.18 -11.59
N ILE A 2 13.95 -17.78 -12.24
CA ILE A 2 14.47 -17.32 -13.56
C ILE A 2 13.38 -17.30 -14.66
N GLU A 3 12.49 -18.30 -14.67
CA GLU A 3 11.35 -18.38 -15.61
C GLU A 3 10.39 -17.17 -15.54
N LEU A 4 10.08 -16.67 -14.33
CA LEU A 4 9.22 -15.49 -14.14
C LEU A 4 9.89 -14.19 -14.60
N LEU A 5 11.22 -14.13 -14.50
CA LEU A 5 12.00 -12.98 -14.94
C LEU A 5 12.06 -12.90 -16.47
N GLN A 6 12.14 -14.04 -17.16
CA GLN A 6 12.14 -14.09 -18.63
C GLN A 6 10.77 -13.79 -19.25
N ALA A 7 9.69 -14.01 -18.50
CA ALA A 7 8.33 -13.65 -18.90
C ALA A 7 8.02 -12.16 -18.72
N ALA A 8 8.82 -11.42 -17.94
CA ALA A 8 8.62 -10.00 -17.73
C ALA A 8 9.09 -9.21 -18.97
N PRO A 9 8.28 -8.28 -19.50
CA PRO A 9 8.69 -7.50 -20.66
C PRO A 9 9.94 -6.67 -20.31
N ALA A 10 10.90 -6.60 -21.24
CA ALA A 10 12.16 -5.85 -21.09
C ALA A 10 12.06 -4.46 -20.39
N PRO A 11 11.03 -3.61 -20.63
CA PRO A 11 10.89 -2.34 -19.92
C PRO A 11 10.64 -2.46 -18.41
N LEU A 12 10.04 -3.55 -17.93
CA LEU A 12 9.83 -3.77 -16.50
C LEU A 12 11.18 -4.00 -15.81
N LEU A 13 12.05 -4.83 -16.38
CA LEU A 13 13.38 -5.14 -15.84
C LEU A 13 14.36 -3.96 -15.88
N ALA A 14 14.07 -2.95 -16.70
CA ALA A 14 14.87 -1.73 -16.79
C ALA A 14 14.56 -0.71 -15.67
N LEU A 15 13.55 -0.98 -14.82
CA LEU A 15 13.22 -0.10 -13.71
C LEU A 15 14.27 -0.19 -12.60
N GLY A 16 14.54 0.95 -11.96
CA GLY A 16 15.38 1.00 -10.75
C GLY A 16 14.81 0.16 -9.62
N THR A 17 15.68 -0.37 -8.75
CA THR A 17 15.30 -1.20 -7.60
C THR A 17 14.30 -0.50 -6.68
N GLU A 18 14.36 0.82 -6.60
CA GLU A 18 13.46 1.66 -5.81
C GLU A 18 12.00 1.45 -6.21
N TYR A 19 11.70 1.33 -7.51
CA TYR A 19 10.34 1.11 -8.00
C TYR A 19 9.77 -0.23 -7.54
N TYR A 20 10.61 -1.25 -7.48
CA TYR A 20 10.20 -2.56 -6.98
C TYR A 20 9.96 -2.54 -5.47
N LEU A 21 10.78 -1.81 -4.71
CA LEU A 21 10.60 -1.66 -3.27
C LEU A 21 9.31 -0.90 -2.94
N PHE A 22 9.12 0.29 -3.53
CA PHE A 22 7.92 1.10 -3.30
C PHE A 22 6.66 0.45 -3.89
N GLY A 23 6.75 -0.14 -5.07
CA GLY A 23 5.65 -0.86 -5.70
C GLY A 23 5.22 -2.09 -4.89
N GLY A 24 6.19 -2.88 -4.40
CA GLY A 24 5.94 -4.03 -3.54
C GLY A 24 5.31 -3.63 -2.20
N ALA A 25 5.86 -2.61 -1.54
CA ALA A 25 5.31 -2.08 -0.29
C ALA A 25 3.87 -1.55 -0.48
N GLY A 26 3.60 -0.87 -1.59
CA GLY A 26 2.26 -0.41 -1.96
C GLY A 26 1.27 -1.57 -2.17
N LEU A 27 1.68 -2.61 -2.90
CA LEU A 27 0.84 -3.81 -3.11
C LEU A 27 0.53 -4.54 -1.80
N ILE A 28 1.52 -4.71 -0.92
CA ILE A 28 1.32 -5.34 0.39
C ILE A 28 0.35 -4.51 1.24
N SER A 29 0.52 -3.19 1.24
CA SER A 29 -0.37 -2.28 1.98
C SER A 29 -1.81 -2.33 1.45
N LEU A 30 -1.98 -2.41 0.13
CA LEU A 30 -3.30 -2.56 -0.49
C LEU A 30 -3.92 -3.92 -0.14
N ALA A 31 -3.14 -4.99 -0.17
CA ALA A 31 -3.61 -6.32 0.22
C ALA A 31 -4.05 -6.34 1.70
N ALA A 32 -3.29 -5.68 2.58
CA ALA A 32 -3.66 -5.53 3.99
C ALA A 32 -4.95 -4.72 4.15
N PHE A 33 -5.12 -3.60 3.43
CA PHE A 33 -6.38 -2.85 3.42
C PHE A 33 -7.56 -3.70 2.97
N VAL A 34 -7.41 -4.46 1.88
CA VAL A 34 -8.48 -5.31 1.38
C VAL A 34 -8.83 -6.39 2.40
N GLY A 35 -7.84 -7.14 2.89
CA GLY A 35 -8.06 -8.28 3.79
C GLY A 35 -8.52 -7.90 5.19
N LEU A 36 -7.95 -6.84 5.77
CA LEU A 36 -8.19 -6.47 7.18
C LEU A 36 -9.28 -5.41 7.35
N ILE A 37 -9.62 -4.65 6.31
CA ILE A 37 -10.57 -3.54 6.42
C ILE A 37 -11.75 -3.75 5.47
N LEU A 38 -11.51 -3.85 4.16
CA LEU A 38 -12.58 -3.86 3.17
C LEU A 38 -13.44 -5.14 3.26
N VAL A 39 -12.81 -6.32 3.31
CA VAL A 39 -13.51 -7.61 3.41
C VAL A 39 -14.40 -7.68 4.66
N PRO A 40 -13.91 -7.41 5.89
CA PRO A 40 -14.78 -7.43 7.07
C PRO A 40 -15.84 -6.32 7.05
N ALA A 41 -15.55 -5.14 6.52
CA ALA A 41 -16.54 -4.07 6.37
C ALA A 41 -17.71 -4.48 5.47
N LEU A 42 -17.44 -5.15 4.35
CA LEU A 42 -18.46 -5.67 3.45
C LEU A 42 -19.18 -6.90 4.03
N GLY A 43 -18.52 -7.68 4.88
CA GLY A 43 -19.08 -8.86 5.55
C GLY A 43 -20.08 -8.53 6.65
N ALA A 44 -19.99 -7.35 7.27
CA ALA A 44 -20.87 -6.94 8.36
C ALA A 44 -22.32 -6.64 7.93
N TYR A 45 -22.56 -6.37 6.64
CA TYR A 45 -23.87 -5.95 6.14
C TYR A 45 -24.53 -7.01 5.27
N GLY A 46 -25.84 -7.22 5.45
CA GLY A 46 -26.61 -8.19 4.69
C GLY A 46 -27.05 -7.69 3.31
N ARG A 47 -27.35 -6.39 3.17
CA ARG A 47 -27.89 -5.81 1.94
C ARG A 47 -26.80 -5.24 1.03
N PRO A 48 -26.91 -5.42 -0.31
CA PRO A 48 -25.89 -4.94 -1.25
C PRO A 48 -25.73 -3.42 -1.24
N TRP A 49 -26.80 -2.66 -1.02
CA TRP A 49 -26.72 -1.19 -0.92
C TRP A 49 -25.95 -0.70 0.32
N GLU A 50 -26.07 -1.41 1.44
CA GLU A 50 -25.31 -1.11 2.67
C GLU A 50 -23.83 -1.46 2.49
N LYS A 51 -23.52 -2.53 1.74
CA LYS A 51 -22.15 -2.90 1.38
C LYS A 51 -21.46 -1.83 0.55
N PHE A 52 -22.15 -1.19 -0.39
CA PHE A 52 -21.58 -0.07 -1.16
C PHE A 52 -21.23 1.12 -0.25
N ALA A 53 -22.12 1.49 0.67
CA ALA A 53 -21.85 2.57 1.62
C ALA A 53 -20.69 2.22 2.57
N ALA A 54 -20.61 0.98 3.06
CA ALA A 54 -19.51 0.49 3.88
C ALA A 54 -18.18 0.47 3.13
N GLY A 55 -18.20 0.03 1.87
CA GLY A 55 -17.04 0.10 0.97
C GLY A 55 -16.57 1.53 0.77
N PHE A 56 -17.48 2.48 0.54
CA PHE A 56 -17.14 3.89 0.43
C PHE A 56 -16.54 4.46 1.72
N LEU A 57 -17.12 4.15 2.89
CA LEU A 57 -16.55 4.55 4.18
C LEU A 57 -15.15 3.96 4.42
N SER A 58 -14.88 2.74 3.97
CA SER A 58 -13.55 2.14 4.10
C SER A 58 -12.48 2.91 3.31
N LEU A 59 -12.83 3.61 2.22
CA LEU A 59 -11.90 4.46 1.50
C LEU A 59 -11.41 5.65 2.34
N PHE A 60 -12.21 6.15 3.29
CA PHE A 60 -11.72 7.15 4.24
C PHE A 60 -10.63 6.60 5.15
N VAL A 61 -10.75 5.33 5.55
CA VAL A 61 -9.69 4.65 6.32
C VAL A 61 -8.44 4.49 5.47
N LEU A 62 -8.57 4.09 4.19
CA LEU A 62 -7.45 4.04 3.27
C LEU A 62 -6.77 5.40 3.12
N ALA A 63 -7.56 6.47 2.93
CA ALA A 63 -7.04 7.83 2.84
C ALA A 63 -6.29 8.25 4.11
N ALA A 64 -6.84 7.94 5.29
CA ALA A 64 -6.17 8.21 6.56
C ALA A 64 -4.83 7.45 6.69
N LEU A 65 -4.78 6.18 6.28
CA LEU A 65 -3.55 5.39 6.29
C LEU A 65 -2.49 5.94 5.32
N VAL A 66 -2.92 6.37 4.13
CA VAL A 66 -2.03 7.01 3.14
C VAL A 66 -1.47 8.32 3.71
N ILE A 67 -2.32 9.18 4.27
CA ILE A 67 -1.89 10.45 4.87
C ILE A 67 -0.94 10.20 6.04
N ALA A 68 -1.26 9.26 6.93
CA ALA A 68 -0.39 8.90 8.04
C ALA A 68 0.98 8.40 7.56
N GLY A 69 0.99 7.53 6.53
CA GLY A 69 2.22 7.05 5.89
C GLY A 69 3.05 8.17 5.29
N LEU A 70 2.41 9.14 4.61
CA LEU A 70 3.08 10.31 4.06
C LEU A 70 3.68 11.20 5.15
N ILE A 71 2.94 11.46 6.23
CA ILE A 71 3.44 12.25 7.37
C ILE A 71 4.66 11.58 8.00
N LEU A 72 4.59 10.27 8.24
CA LEU A 72 5.71 9.49 8.79
C LEU A 72 6.92 9.49 7.83
N GLY A 73 6.69 9.27 6.54
CA GLY A 73 7.74 9.29 5.53
C GLY A 73 8.43 10.65 5.44
N LEU A 74 7.66 11.74 5.45
CA LEU A 74 8.19 13.10 5.48
C LEU A 74 8.96 13.38 6.76
N ALA A 75 8.45 12.96 7.93
CA ALA A 75 9.13 13.14 9.19
C ALA A 75 10.50 12.44 9.20
N VAL A 76 10.60 11.22 8.68
CA VAL A 76 11.88 10.51 8.54
C VAL A 76 12.81 11.23 7.57
N PHE A 77 12.29 11.66 6.41
CA PHE A 77 13.08 12.36 5.41
C PHE A 77 13.67 13.68 5.94
N TYR A 78 12.88 14.50 6.63
CA TYR A 78 13.36 15.75 7.21
C TYR A 78 14.38 15.56 8.34
N ASN A 79 14.31 14.43 9.04
CA ASN A 79 15.23 14.09 10.13
C ASN A 79 16.31 13.09 9.69
N TRP A 80 16.60 12.98 8.38
CA TRP A 80 17.50 11.96 7.85
C TRP A 80 18.90 12.02 8.46
N ASP A 81 19.46 13.21 8.68
CA ASP A 81 20.78 13.35 9.31
C ASP A 81 20.80 12.74 10.72
N ALA A 82 19.73 12.93 11.48
CA ALA A 82 19.58 12.35 12.80
C ALA A 82 19.35 10.84 12.74
N VAL A 83 18.56 10.34 11.77
CA VAL A 83 18.25 8.91 11.61
C VAL A 83 19.47 8.13 11.14
N SER A 84 20.19 8.65 10.14
CA SER A 84 21.37 8.00 9.55
C SER A 84 22.58 7.94 10.49
N ALA A 85 22.63 8.79 11.52
CA ALA A 85 23.66 8.68 12.56
C ALA A 85 23.52 7.43 13.45
N TRP A 86 22.42 6.68 13.38
CA TRP A 86 22.13 5.53 14.25
C TRP A 86 22.62 4.19 13.66
N PHE A 87 23.08 4.17 12.40
CA PHE A 87 23.53 2.98 11.70
C PHE A 87 24.71 3.30 10.77
#